data_AF-A0A1B1UYE0-F1
#
_entry.id   AF-A0A1B1UYE0-F1
#
_cell.length_a   1.000
_cell.length_b   1.000
_cell.length_c   1.000
_cell.angle_alpha   90.00
_cell.angle_beta   90.00
_cell.angle_gamma   90.00
#
_symmetry.space_group_name_H-M   'P 1'
#
loop_
_entity.id
_entity.type
_entity.pdbx_description
1 polymer ?
#
loop_
_entity_poly.entity_id
_entity_poly.type
_entity_poly.pdbx_seq_one_letter_code
_entity_poly.pdbx_strand_id
1 'polypeptide(L)' 'MLAKAQGCTKVIAVEIHGRRLSTAKELGATHVINISNEDLIEEVNKITNGKGVSFSVDKIGVSTVM' A
#
# COMPACT_ATOMS: atom_id res chain seq x y z
N MET A 1 -8.13 10.14 -0.18
CA MET A 1 -7.49 9.13 0.70
C MET A 1 -7.13 9.78 2.03
N LEU A 2 -7.56 9.20 3.16
CA LEU A 2 -7.40 9.81 4.50
C LEU A 2 -5.93 10.00 4.88
N ALA A 3 -5.07 9.03 4.58
CA ALA A 3 -3.63 9.11 4.90
C ALA A 3 -2.95 10.35 4.29
N LYS A 4 -3.23 10.67 3.01
CA LYS A 4 -2.70 11.90 2.38
C LYS A 4 -3.24 13.16 3.05
N ALA A 5 -4.52 13.16 3.43
CA ALA A 5 -5.14 14.29 4.13
C ALA A 5 -4.59 14.49 5.56
N GLN A 6 -4.03 13.43 6.18
CA GLN A 6 -3.40 13.46 7.50
C GLN A 6 -1.89 13.79 7.45
N GLY A 7 -1.37 14.23 6.30
CA GLY A 7 0.02 14.64 6.16
C GLY A 7 1.02 13.52 5.87
N CYS A 8 0.56 12.30 5.57
CA CYS A 8 1.46 11.24 5.12
C CYS A 8 2.09 11.62 3.75
N THR A 9 3.41 11.71 3.70
CA THR A 9 4.17 12.04 2.47
C THR A 9 4.32 10.84 1.53
N LYS A 10 4.29 9.61 2.08
CA LYS A 10 4.27 8.36 1.33
C LYS A 10 3.05 7.55 1.74
N VAL A 11 2.23 7.17 0.75
CA VAL A 11 1.09 6.29 0.96
C VAL A 11 1.17 5.15 -0.04
N ILE A 12 1.30 3.93 0.47
CA ILE A 12 1.45 2.70 -0.30
C ILE A 12 0.11 1.97 -0.26
N ALA A 13 -0.51 1.75 -1.42
CA ALA A 13 -1.72 0.94 -1.53
C ALA A 13 -1.35 -0.46 -2.04
N VAL A 14 -1.87 -1.49 -1.37
CA VAL A 14 -1.56 -2.89 -1.63
C VAL A 14 -2.86 -3.62 -1.97
N GLU A 15 -2.92 -4.29 -3.12
CA GLU A 15 -4.14 -4.97 -3.59
C GLU A 15 -3.82 -5.90 -4.77
N ILE A 16 -4.60 -6.98 -4.95
CA ILE A 16 -4.42 -7.93 -6.07
C ILE A 16 -5.12 -7.45 -7.35
N HIS A 17 -6.18 -6.67 -7.22
CA HIS A 17 -6.99 -6.17 -8.34
C HIS A 17 -6.44 -4.83 -8.87
N GLY A 18 -5.87 -4.86 -10.08
CA GLY A 18 -5.30 -3.65 -10.71
C GLY A 18 -6.26 -2.45 -10.80
N ARG A 19 -7.57 -2.69 -11.04
CA ARG A 19 -8.58 -1.61 -11.09
C ARG A 19 -8.67 -0.82 -9.79
N ARG A 20 -8.55 -1.50 -8.64
CA ARG A 20 -8.59 -0.85 -7.32
C ARG A 20 -7.30 -0.08 -7.05
N LEU A 21 -6.16 -0.52 -7.58
CA LEU A 21 -4.91 0.23 -7.53
C LEU A 21 -4.98 1.53 -8.35
N SER A 22 -5.63 1.51 -9.52
CA SER A 22 -5.88 2.73 -10.30
C SER A 22 -6.69 3.74 -9.50
N THR A 23 -7.79 3.30 -8.89
CA THR A 23 -8.59 4.14 -7.99
C THR A 23 -7.78 4.62 -6.78
N ALA A 24 -6.92 3.77 -6.19
CA ALA A 24 -6.06 4.19 -5.09
C ALA A 24 -5.12 5.33 -5.50
N LYS A 25 -4.51 5.26 -6.69
CA LYS A 25 -3.70 6.37 -7.24
C LYS A 25 -4.52 7.65 -7.40
N GLU A 26 -5.71 7.57 -8.01
CA GLU A 26 -6.61 8.72 -8.18
C GLU A 26 -6.99 9.36 -6.83
N LEU A 27 -7.20 8.53 -5.80
CA LEU A 27 -7.52 9.00 -4.45
C LEU A 27 -6.31 9.56 -3.67
N GLY A 28 -5.09 9.43 -4.20
CA GLY A 28 -3.87 10.03 -3.67
C GLY A 28 -2.81 9.07 -3.14
N ALA A 29 -2.88 7.77 -3.45
CA ALA A 29 -1.78 6.85 -3.17
C ALA A 29 -0.54 7.29 -3.97
N THR A 30 0.62 7.35 -3.31
CA THR A 30 1.86 7.72 -3.98
C THR A 30 2.56 6.51 -4.60
N HIS A 31 2.35 5.33 -4.02
CA HIS A 31 2.84 4.06 -4.52
C HIS A 31 1.71 3.03 -4.50
N VAL A 32 1.77 2.08 -5.43
CA VAL A 32 0.87 0.94 -5.48
C VAL A 32 1.68 -0.33 -5.63
N ILE A 33 1.24 -1.41 -5.00
CA ILE A 33 1.87 -2.72 -5.08
C ILE A 33 0.78 -3.73 -5.44
N ASN A 34 1.04 -4.55 -6.47
CA ASN A 34 0.19 -5.69 -6.79
C ASN A 34 0.82 -6.99 -6.32
N ILE A 35 0.38 -7.48 -5.17
CA ILE A 35 0.93 -8.69 -4.54
C ILE A 35 0.58 -9.99 -5.27
N SER A 36 -0.23 -9.96 -6.34
CA SER A 36 -0.35 -11.11 -7.23
C SER A 36 0.89 -11.31 -8.11
N ASN A 37 1.69 -10.26 -8.29
CA ASN A 37 2.84 -10.27 -9.21
C ASN A 37 4.16 -9.89 -8.51
N GLU A 38 4.10 -9.29 -7.32
CA GLU A 38 5.22 -8.67 -6.62
C GLU A 38 5.30 -9.16 -5.17
N ASP A 39 6.51 -9.27 -4.63
CA ASP A 39 6.71 -9.55 -3.20
C ASP A 39 6.46 -8.28 -2.37
N LEU A 40 5.52 -8.35 -1.43
CA LEU A 40 5.12 -7.19 -0.63
C LEU A 40 6.28 -6.65 0.23
N ILE A 41 7.03 -7.53 0.86
CA ILE A 41 8.07 -7.15 1.82
C ILE A 41 9.22 -6.49 1.06
N GLU A 42 9.63 -7.07 -0.06
CA GLU A 42 10.67 -6.53 -0.92
C GLU A 42 10.29 -5.13 -1.43
N GLU A 43 9.08 -4.96 -1.97
CA GLU A 43 8.63 -3.69 -2.51
C GLU A 43 8.46 -2.61 -1.43
N VAL A 44 7.89 -2.96 -0.27
CA VAL A 44 7.81 -2.02 0.86
C VAL A 44 9.21 -1.62 1.32
N ASN A 45 10.16 -2.56 1.38
CA ASN A 45 11.54 -2.25 1.75
C ASN A 45 12.22 -1.32 0.74
N LYS A 46 12.02 -1.54 -0.57
CA LYS A 46 12.51 -0.64 -1.62
C LYS A 46 11.94 0.77 -1.46
N ILE A 47 10.63 0.92 -1.24
CA ILE A 47 9.97 2.22 -1.12
C ILE A 47 10.38 2.96 0.16
N THR A 48 10.62 2.22 1.23
CA THR A 48 10.91 2.76 2.57
C THR A 48 12.40 2.80 2.92
N ASN A 49 13.28 2.38 2.00
CA ASN A 49 14.72 2.21 2.23
C ASN A 49 15.02 1.33 3.46
N GLY A 50 14.30 0.21 3.58
CA GLY A 50 14.45 -0.75 4.67
C GLY A 50 13.97 -0.28 6.05
N LYS A 51 13.33 0.90 6.15
CA LYS A 51 12.81 1.44 7.42
C LYS A 51 11.42 0.91 7.78
N GLY A 52 10.71 0.30 6.83
CA GLY A 52 9.32 -0.11 7.02
C GLY A 52 8.34 1.06 7.04
N VAL A 53 7.09 0.77 7.37
CA VAL A 53 5.99 1.75 7.41
C VAL A 53 5.73 2.23 8.83
N SER A 54 5.43 3.53 8.99
CA SER A 54 5.08 4.09 10.31
C SER A 54 3.68 3.69 10.76
N PHE A 55 2.78 3.46 9.80
CA PHE A 55 1.40 3.05 10.04
C PHE A 55 0.98 2.05 8.96
N SER A 56 0.24 1.02 9.35
CA SER A 56 -0.43 0.10 8.44
C SER A 56 -1.92 0.05 8.76
N VAL A 57 -2.74 -0.08 7.73
CA VAL A 57 -4.18 -0.29 7.87
C VAL A 57 -4.54 -1.46 6.98
N ASP A 58 -4.98 -2.55 7.60
CA ASP A 58 -5.50 -3.70 6.89
C ASP A 58 -7.02 -3.55 6.72
N LYS A 59 -7.48 -3.68 5.48
CA LYS A 59 -8.90 -3.69 5.13
C LYS A 59 -9.21 -4.82 4.14
N ILE A 60 -8.51 -5.95 4.28
CA ILE A 60 -8.69 -7.13 3.42
C ILE A 60 -9.85 -7.99 3.96
N GLY A 61 -10.23 -7.85 5.24
CA GLY A 61 -11.39 -8.55 5.82
C GLY A 61 -11.24 -10.07 5.87
N VAL A 62 -10.02 -10.56 5.63
CA VAL A 62 -9.63 -11.97 5.78
C VAL A 62 -8.85 -12.09 7.09
N SER A 63 -9.22 -13.06 7.92
CA SER A 63 -8.68 -13.27 9.26
C SER A 63 -7.28 -13.91 9.27
N THR A 64 -6.69 -14.17 8.11
CA THR A 64 -5.38 -14.80 7.99
C THR A 64 -4.40 -13.84 7.36
N VAL A 65 -3.55 -13.26 8.21
CA VAL A 65 -2.24 -12.75 7.83
C VAL A 65 -1.25 -13.90 8.01
N MET A 66 -0.60 -14.33 6.93
CA MET A 66 0.55 -15.25 6.97
C MET A 66 1.83 -14.44 6.84
#